data_AF-A0A5B0NJY6-F1
#
_entry.id   AF-A0A5B0NJY6-F1
#
_cell.length_a   1.000
_cell.length_b   1.000
_cell.length_c   1.000
_cell.angle_alpha   90.00
_cell.angle_beta   90.00
_cell.angle_gamma   90.00
#
_symmetry.space_group_name_H-M   'P 1'
#
loop_
_entity.id
_entity.type
_entity.pdbx_description
1 polymer ?
#
loop_
_entity_poly.entity_id
_entity_poly.type
_entity_poly.pdbx_seq_one_letter_code
_entity_poly.pdbx_strand_id
1 'polypeptide(L)' 'MWSINSISVLWVIFISTILAFPMVQPVTVENMNYSSIITVTVIVLASTWYYLHAFKWYKGPKSNL' A
#
# COMPACT_ATOMS: atom_id res chain seq x y z
N MET A 1 22.07 3.88 -6.77
CA MET A 1 20.90 2.98 -6.96
C MET A 1 19.87 3.13 -5.83
N TRP A 2 20.27 3.11 -4.56
CA TRP A 2 19.35 3.32 -3.42
C TRP A 2 18.51 4.59 -3.48
N SER A 3 19.10 5.73 -3.88
CA SER A 3 18.36 7.01 -3.98
C SER A 3 17.20 6.94 -4.98
N ILE A 4 17.38 6.24 -6.10
CA ILE A 4 16.32 6.08 -7.13
C ILE A 4 15.20 5.21 -6.56
N ASN A 5 15.52 4.09 -5.90
CA ASN A 5 14.54 3.22 -5.27
C ASN A 5 13.70 3.99 -4.22
N SER A 6 14.34 4.79 -3.37
CA SER A 6 13.64 5.61 -2.38
C SER A 6 12.71 6.63 -3.02
N ILE A 7 13.16 7.31 -4.08
CA ILE A 7 12.33 8.26 -4.83
C ILE A 7 11.13 7.55 -5.48
N SER A 8 11.33 6.36 -6.04
CA SER A 8 10.23 5.56 -6.61
C SER A 8 9.20 5.17 -5.55
N VAL A 9 9.64 4.74 -4.36
CA VAL A 9 8.73 4.41 -3.25
C VAL A 9 7.95 5.65 -2.81
N LEU A 10 8.63 6.78 -2.63
CA LEU A 10 7.97 8.04 -2.25
C LEU A 10 6.96 8.50 -3.31
N TRP A 11 7.29 8.36 -4.59
CA TRP A 11 6.40 8.71 -5.69
C TRP A 11 5.11 7.87 -5.67
N VAL A 12 5.22 6.56 -5.45
CA VAL A 12 4.06 5.66 -5.34
C VAL A 12 3.17 6.03 -4.16
N ILE A 13 3.76 6.36 -3.01
CA ILE A 13 3.00 6.81 -1.82
C ILE A 13 2.26 8.12 -2.12
N PHE A 14 2.93 9.07 -2.76
CA PHE A 14 2.36 10.36 -3.12
C PHE A 14 1.15 10.25 -4.05
N ILE A 15 1.29 9.54 -5.17
CA ILE A 15 0.19 9.38 -6.14
C ILE A 15 -0.98 8.61 -5.53
N SER A 16 -0.71 7.59 -4.73
CA SER A 16 -1.77 6.79 -4.08
C SER A 16 -2.60 7.64 -3.13
N THR A 17 -1.97 8.59 -2.44
CA THR A 17 -2.66 9.51 -1.53
C THR A 17 -3.56 10.49 -2.28
N ILE A 18 -3.07 11.07 -3.38
CA ILE A 18 -3.87 12.02 -4.18
C ILE A 18 -5.06 11.31 -4.83
N LEU A 19 -4.82 10.13 -5.41
CA LEU A 19 -5.86 9.35 -6.08
C LEU A 19 -6.93 8.82 -5.12
N ALA A 20 -6.67 8.82 -3.82
CA ALA A 20 -7.64 8.45 -2.79
C ALA A 20 -8.62 9.57 -2.42
N PHE A 21 -8.37 10.82 -2.83
CA PHE A 21 -9.27 11.94 -2.53
C PHE A 21 -10.53 11.93 -3.41
N PRO A 22 -11.67 12.45 -2.89
CA PRO A 22 -12.87 12.66 -3.68
C PRO A 22 -12.69 13.84 -4.66
N MET A 23 -13.32 13.75 -5.83
CA MET A 23 -13.22 14.77 -6.89
C MET A 23 -14.10 16.00 -6.65
N VAL A 24 -15.11 15.89 -5.78
CA VAL A 24 -16.11 16.93 -5.54
C VAL A 24 -16.35 17.09 -4.03
N GLN A 25 -16.53 18.33 -3.58
CA GLN A 25 -16.93 18.66 -2.21
C GLN A 25 -18.34 19.29 -2.22
N PRO A 26 -19.18 19.07 -1.19
CA PRO A 26 -18.94 18.27 0.02
C PRO A 26 -18.97 16.75 -0.24
N VAL A 27 -18.24 16.00 0.58
CA VAL A 27 -18.13 14.54 0.44
C VAL A 27 -19.40 13.89 1.01
N THR A 28 -20.13 13.14 0.19
CA THR A 28 -21.24 12.29 0.62
C THR A 28 -20.84 10.83 0.51
N VAL A 29 -21.59 9.93 1.18
CA VAL A 29 -21.38 8.48 1.07
C VAL A 29 -21.42 8.01 -0.39
N GLU A 30 -22.28 8.63 -1.20
CA GLU A 30 -22.41 8.27 -2.62
C GLU A 30 -21.25 8.77 -3.50
N ASN A 31 -20.58 9.87 -3.15
CA ASN A 31 -19.47 10.43 -3.95
C ASN A 31 -18.07 10.10 -3.41
N MET A 32 -17.99 9.50 -2.22
CA MET A 32 -16.72 9.22 -1.57
C MET A 32 -15.89 8.22 -2.37
N ASN A 33 -14.61 8.54 -2.59
CA ASN A 33 -13.68 7.62 -3.20
C ASN A 33 -13.23 6.56 -2.18
N TYR A 34 -13.76 5.35 -2.31
CA TYR A 34 -13.50 4.21 -1.41
C TYR A 34 -12.15 3.51 -1.65
N SER A 35 -11.34 3.95 -2.61
CA SER A 35 -10.04 3.33 -2.89
C SER A 35 -9.11 3.37 -1.67
N SER A 36 -9.22 4.42 -0.84
CA SER A 36 -8.42 4.58 0.38
C SER A 36 -8.65 3.45 1.38
N ILE A 37 -9.90 3.22 1.78
CA ILE A 37 -10.25 2.23 2.79
C ILE A 37 -9.94 0.81 2.30
N ILE A 38 -10.21 0.51 1.03
CA ILE A 38 -9.91 -0.79 0.42
C ILE A 38 -8.39 -1.05 0.46
N THR A 39 -7.58 -0.06 0.10
CA THR A 39 -6.11 -0.18 0.13
C THR A 39 -5.61 -0.49 1.53
N VAL A 40 -6.09 0.23 2.55
CA VAL A 40 -5.72 -0.01 3.94
C VAL A 40 -6.14 -1.41 4.39
N THR A 41 -7.35 -1.84 4.08
CA THR A 41 -7.85 -3.19 4.42
C THR A 41 -6.97 -4.28 3.81
N VAL A 42 -6.59 -4.17 2.54
CA VAL A 42 -5.73 -5.16 1.88
C VAL A 42 -4.34 -5.19 2.53
N ILE A 43 -3.74 -4.04 2.80
CA ILE A 43 -2.42 -3.96 3.46
C ILE A 43 -2.47 -4.62 4.84
N VAL A 44 -3.50 -4.33 5.64
CA VAL A 44 -3.67 -4.92 6.98
C VAL A 44 -3.86 -6.43 6.87
N LEU A 45 -4.80 -6.91 6.06
CA LEU A 45 -5.07 -8.34 5.92
C LEU A 45 -3.85 -9.11 5.41
N ALA A 46 -3.15 -8.59 4.39
CA ALA A 46 -1.94 -9.19 3.86
C ALA A 46 -0.82 -9.23 4.91
N SER A 47 -0.63 -8.13 5.65
CA SER A 47 0.36 -8.05 6.73
C SER A 47 0.04 -9.03 7.86
N THR A 48 -1.23 -9.08 8.29
CA THR A 48 -1.71 -10.01 9.31
C THR A 48 -1.47 -11.47 8.88
N TRP A 49 -1.84 -11.84 7.65
CA TRP A 49 -1.57 -13.18 7.13
C TRP A 49 -0.07 -13.49 7.09
N TYR A 50 0.74 -12.52 6.67
CA TYR A 50 2.18 -12.66 6.64
C TYR A 50 2.76 -12.95 8.03
N TYR A 51 2.40 -12.15 9.03
CA TYR A 51 2.92 -12.34 10.40
C TYR A 51 2.40 -13.61 11.08
N LEU A 52 1.14 -14.02 10.82
CA LEU A 52 0.56 -15.20 11.46
C LEU A 52 1.10 -16.52 10.89
N HIS A 53 1.33 -16.58 9.58
CA HIS A 53 1.67 -17.85 8.92
C HIS A 53 2.82 -17.73 7.93
N ALA A 54 2.76 -16.80 6.97
CA ALA A 54 3.68 -16.82 5.84
C ALA A 54 5.14 -16.54 6.24
N PHE A 55 5.39 -15.76 7.30
CA PHE A 55 6.72 -15.48 7.82
C PHE A 55 7.48 -16.75 8.24
N LYS A 56 6.78 -17.79 8.68
CA LYS A 56 7.41 -19.08 9.06
C LYS A 56 7.98 -19.84 7.87
N TRP A 57 7.40 -19.64 6.68
CA TRP A 57 7.79 -20.33 5.46
C TRP A 57 8.65 -19.47 4.53
N TYR A 58 8.64 -18.15 4.75
CA TYR A 58 9.41 -17.19 4.00
C TYR A 58 10.90 -17.35 4.28
N LYS A 59 11.60 -18.07 3.39
CA LYS A 59 13.06 -18.06 3.34
C LYS A 59 13.45 -16.76 2.64
N GLY A 60 14.02 -15.83 3.41
CA GLY A 60 14.46 -14.53 2.92
C GLY A 60 15.31 -14.63 1.64
N PRO A 61 15.49 -13.51 0.91
CA PRO A 61 16.17 -13.52 -0.38
C PRO A 61 17.52 -14.21 -0.25
N LYS A 62 17.66 -15.35 -0.94
CA LYS A 62 18.94 -16.06 -0.99
C LYS A 62 19.88 -15.21 -1.84
N SER A 63 20.79 -14.51 -1.17
CA SER A 63 21.90 -13.86 -1.83
C SER A 63 22.75 -14.94 -2.51
N ASN A 64 22.73 -14.98 -3.85
CA ASN A 64 23.57 -15.90 -4.64
C ASN A 64 24.89 -15.21 -5.05
N LEU A 65 25.55 -14.60 -4.06
CA LEU A 65 26.92 -14.09 -4.18
C LEU A 65 27.89 -15.20 -3.81
#